data_AF-A0A4Y9T156-F1
#
_entry.id   AF-A0A4Y9T156-F1
#
_cell.length_a   1.000
_cell.length_b   1.000
_cell.length_c   1.000
_cell.angle_alpha   90.00
_cell.angle_beta   90.00
_cell.angle_gamma   90.00
#
_symmetry.space_group_name_H-M   'P 1'
#
loop_
_entity.id
_entity.type
_entity.pdbx_description
1 polymer ?
#
loop_
_entity_poly.entity_id
_entity_poly.type
_entity_poly.pdbx_seq_one_letter_code
_entity_poly.pdbx_strand_id
1 'polypeptide(L)'
;MKLARRFIFFVLFSLISLAVFQRASAQTDPRLVLAEMIRQSQTGTMNPYWYGPQLWQTIASQTGNTGIYPQLVQLGPVQNIFVTQQLQLPQGQLFAMTVQHLKGQSKWIFGISNFSNRIEYANFNVSQTAAPPPLPAPFPSPTPIPAPGPGTSPGSSTPPSSTEPKDSEACKKFPNLC
;
A
#
# COMPACT_ATOMS: atom_id res chain seq x y z
N MET A 1 51.97 5.95 51.57
CA MET A 1 50.78 5.26 51.02
C MET A 1 49.52 6.14 50.96
N LYS A 2 49.60 7.40 50.49
CA LYS A 2 48.42 8.29 50.32
C LYS A 2 48.18 8.73 48.87
N LEU A 3 49.09 8.40 47.94
CA LEU A 3 49.02 8.81 46.53
C LEU A 3 48.25 7.81 45.66
N ALA A 4 48.32 6.51 45.97
CA ALA A 4 47.67 5.45 45.19
C ALA A 4 46.13 5.46 45.28
N ARG A 5 45.55 6.04 46.34
CA ARG A 5 44.10 6.04 46.59
C ARG A 5 43.36 7.16 45.85
N ARG A 6 44.07 8.19 45.38
CA ARG A 6 43.49 9.30 44.61
C ARG A 6 43.44 9.04 43.10
N PHE A 7 44.30 8.16 42.60
CA PHE A 7 44.32 7.78 41.17
C PHE A 7 43.20 6.82 40.79
N ILE A 8 42.81 5.92 41.70
CA ILE A 8 41.75 4.93 41.44
C ILE A 8 40.37 5.58 41.28
N PHE A 9 40.12 6.70 41.97
CA PHE A 9 38.85 7.43 41.83
C PHE A 9 38.73 8.20 40.52
N PHE A 10 39.85 8.64 39.92
CA PHE A 10 39.82 9.32 38.62
C PHE A 10 39.67 8.34 37.45
N VAL A 11 40.17 7.11 37.58
CA VAL A 11 40.01 6.07 36.54
C VAL A 11 38.59 5.48 36.56
N LEU A 12 37.94 5.39 37.73
CA LEU A 12 36.57 4.88 37.82
C LEU A 12 35.49 5.86 37.32
N PHE A 13 35.75 7.18 37.35
CA PHE A 13 34.79 8.18 36.86
C PHE A 13 34.80 8.35 35.34
N SER A 14 35.86 7.87 34.67
CA SER A 14 36.00 7.94 33.20
C SER A 14 35.31 6.78 32.46
N LEU A 15 34.72 5.82 33.18
CA LEU A 15 34.09 4.61 32.63
C LEU A 15 32.56 4.69 32.52
N ILE A 16 31.92 5.80 32.90
CA ILE A 16 30.44 5.92 32.96
C ILE A 16 29.94 7.09 32.09
N SER A 17 30.39 7.19 30.83
CA SER A 17 29.85 8.19 29.89
C SER A 17 29.79 7.71 28.44
N LEU A 18 29.46 6.44 28.21
CA LEU A 18 28.95 5.98 26.91
C LEU A 18 27.63 5.24 27.09
N ALA A 19 26.66 5.89 27.73
CA ALA A 19 25.27 5.66 27.35
C ALA A 19 25.11 6.30 25.95
N VAL A 20 25.46 5.52 24.92
CA VAL A 20 25.07 5.84 23.55
C VAL A 20 23.55 5.92 23.58
N PHE A 21 23.02 7.14 23.57
CA PHE A 21 21.60 7.35 23.31
C PHE A 21 21.33 6.68 21.97
N GLN A 22 20.72 5.49 22.00
CA GLN A 22 20.00 4.98 20.85
C GLN A 22 18.86 5.98 20.65
N ARG A 23 19.12 7.02 19.85
CA ARG A 23 18.05 7.78 19.24
C ARG A 23 17.32 6.78 18.36
N ALA A 24 16.26 6.20 18.89
CA ALA A 24 15.16 5.73 18.08
C ALA A 24 14.61 6.99 17.37
N SER A 25 15.27 7.40 16.29
CA SER A 25 14.57 8.15 15.26
C SER A 25 13.43 7.23 14.86
N ALA A 26 12.19 7.60 15.17
CA ALA A 26 11.02 6.94 14.62
C ALA A 26 11.18 7.01 13.10
N GLN A 27 11.71 5.92 12.54
CA GLN A 27 12.11 5.88 11.15
C GLN A 27 10.80 5.87 10.37
N THR A 28 10.46 6.99 9.73
CA THR A 28 9.28 7.09 8.89
C THR A 28 9.27 5.88 7.94
N ASP A 29 8.17 5.14 7.92
CA ASP A 29 8.06 3.94 7.11
C ASP A 29 8.45 4.27 5.65
N PRO A 30 9.49 3.63 5.09
CA PRO A 30 9.95 3.92 3.73
C PRO A 30 8.84 3.72 2.70
N ARG A 31 7.84 2.88 2.99
CA ARG A 31 6.68 2.67 2.12
C ARG A 31 5.85 3.94 1.98
N LEU A 32 5.61 4.68 3.07
CA LEU A 32 4.84 5.93 3.03
C LEU A 32 5.59 7.02 2.28
N VAL A 33 6.91 7.13 2.51
CA VAL A 33 7.75 8.08 1.80
C VAL A 33 7.73 7.78 0.30
N LEU A 34 7.87 6.51 -0.09
CA LEU A 34 7.81 6.11 -1.49
C LEU A 34 6.43 6.33 -2.10
N ALA A 35 5.35 5.98 -1.39
CA ALA A 35 3.98 6.18 -1.88
C ALA A 35 3.72 7.64 -2.22
N GLU A 36 4.11 8.55 -1.33
CA GLU A 36 3.92 9.98 -1.52
C GLU A 36 4.84 10.53 -2.61
N MET A 37 6.09 10.07 -2.68
CA MET A 37 6.99 10.41 -3.79
C MET A 37 6.40 10.01 -5.15
N ILE A 38 5.83 8.79 -5.26
CA ILE A 38 5.17 8.32 -6.47
C ILE A 38 3.95 9.19 -6.78
N ARG A 39 3.11 9.50 -5.79
CA ARG A 39 1.95 10.37 -6.00
C ARG A 39 2.36 11.73 -6.54
N GLN A 40 3.36 12.37 -5.93
CA GLN A 40 3.89 13.65 -6.40
C GLN A 40 4.46 13.56 -7.82
N SER A 41 5.12 12.44 -8.14
CA SER A 41 5.67 12.16 -9.47
C SER A 41 4.61 11.90 -10.55
N GLN A 42 3.38 11.59 -10.13
CA GLN A 42 2.24 11.41 -11.03
C GLN A 42 1.48 12.72 -11.24
N THR A 43 1.45 13.59 -10.22
CA THR A 43 0.68 14.84 -10.24
C THR A 43 1.51 16.09 -10.54
N GLY A 44 2.84 15.99 -10.60
CA GLY A 44 3.73 17.14 -10.80
C GLY A 44 3.84 18.04 -9.57
N THR A 45 3.53 17.54 -8.38
CA THR A 45 3.54 18.31 -7.11
C THR A 45 4.75 17.94 -6.25
N MET A 46 5.92 17.72 -6.88
CA MET A 46 7.11 17.31 -6.16
C MET A 46 7.62 18.39 -5.22
N ASN A 47 7.92 18.00 -3.99
CA ASN A 47 8.46 18.90 -2.97
C ASN A 47 9.99 18.92 -3.02
N PRO A 48 10.64 20.02 -3.46
CA PRO A 48 12.10 20.09 -3.55
C PRO A 48 12.81 19.89 -2.21
N TYR A 49 12.13 20.10 -1.08
CA TYR A 49 12.70 19.89 0.25
C TYR A 49 12.85 18.40 0.64
N TRP A 50 12.22 17.48 -0.10
CA TRP A 50 12.34 16.05 0.14
C TRP A 50 13.59 15.45 -0.51
N TYR A 51 14.16 16.12 -1.50
CA TYR A 51 15.23 15.58 -2.31
C TYR A 51 16.55 16.29 -2.01
N GLY A 52 17.65 15.55 -2.15
CA GLY A 52 18.98 16.13 -2.26
C GLY A 52 19.10 16.98 -3.53
N PRO A 53 19.99 18.00 -3.55
CA PRO A 53 20.08 18.92 -4.68
C PRO A 53 20.46 18.22 -5.99
N GLN A 54 21.34 17.21 -5.95
CA GLN A 54 21.74 16.44 -7.13
C GLN A 54 20.59 15.60 -7.67
N LEU A 55 19.83 14.93 -6.78
CA LEU A 55 18.65 14.15 -7.20
C LEU A 55 17.58 15.08 -7.76
N TRP A 56 17.34 16.23 -7.13
CA TRP A 56 16.37 17.21 -7.62
C TRP A 56 16.71 17.70 -9.03
N GLN A 57 17.97 18.05 -9.29
CA GLN A 57 18.43 18.42 -10.63
C GLN A 57 18.27 17.28 -11.64
N THR A 58 18.49 16.04 -11.21
CA THR A 58 18.31 14.85 -12.06
C THR A 58 16.84 14.63 -12.40
N ILE A 59 15.93 14.80 -11.44
CA ILE A 59 14.48 14.72 -11.67
C ILE A 59 14.06 15.84 -12.64
N ALA A 60 14.52 17.06 -12.40
CA ALA A 60 14.21 18.21 -13.24
C ALA A 60 14.65 17.97 -14.69
N SER A 61 15.85 17.44 -14.92
CA SER A 61 16.33 17.14 -16.28
C SER A 61 15.56 16.00 -16.94
N GLN A 62 15.23 14.94 -16.20
CA GLN A 62 14.46 13.79 -16.72
C GLN A 62 13.02 14.14 -17.09
N THR A 63 12.41 15.07 -16.37
CA THR A 63 10.98 15.39 -16.48
C THR A 63 10.72 16.71 -17.21
N GLY A 64 11.76 17.38 -17.72
CA GLY A 64 11.63 18.71 -18.32
C GLY A 64 11.08 19.75 -17.34
N ASN A 65 11.51 19.70 -16.08
CA ASN A 65 11.04 20.50 -14.94
C ASN A 65 9.59 20.28 -14.50
N THR A 66 8.88 19.31 -15.06
CA THR A 66 7.49 19.05 -14.65
C THR A 66 7.37 18.24 -13.36
N GLY A 67 8.41 17.46 -13.01
CA GLY A 67 8.34 16.46 -11.94
C GLY A 67 7.42 15.28 -12.26
N ILE A 68 6.85 15.23 -13.47
CA ILE A 68 5.92 14.17 -13.90
C ILE A 68 6.70 13.07 -14.62
N TYR A 69 6.50 11.82 -14.20
CA TYR A 69 6.99 10.64 -14.91
C TYR A 69 5.82 9.94 -15.63
N PRO A 70 5.67 10.08 -16.96
CA PRO A 70 4.53 9.54 -17.69
C PRO A 70 4.34 8.03 -17.51
N GLN A 71 5.45 7.29 -17.43
CA GLN A 71 5.45 5.86 -17.16
C GLN A 71 4.82 5.50 -15.80
N LEU A 72 4.96 6.34 -14.77
CA LEU A 72 4.30 6.15 -13.48
C LEU A 72 2.83 6.55 -13.54
N VAL A 73 2.48 7.60 -14.30
CA VAL A 73 1.08 7.99 -14.54
C VAL A 73 0.31 6.85 -15.20
N GLN A 74 0.92 6.19 -16.20
CA GLN A 74 0.31 5.05 -16.91
C GLN A 74 0.00 3.85 -16.00
N LEU A 75 0.83 3.61 -14.98
CA LEU A 75 0.60 2.52 -14.02
C LEU A 75 -0.61 2.78 -13.11
N GLY A 76 -0.98 4.05 -12.90
CA GLY A 76 -2.09 4.44 -12.03
C GLY A 76 -1.72 4.45 -10.53
N PRO A 77 -2.73 4.54 -9.63
CA PRO A 77 -2.49 4.69 -8.20
C PRO A 77 -1.78 3.47 -7.61
N VAL A 78 -1.03 3.71 -6.54
CA VAL A 78 -0.38 2.66 -5.75
C VAL A 78 -1.43 1.86 -5.00
N GLN A 79 -1.36 0.53 -5.10
CA GLN A 79 -2.21 -0.41 -4.34
C GLN A 79 -1.46 -1.00 -3.15
N ASN A 80 -0.23 -1.45 -3.36
CA ASN A 80 0.60 -2.06 -2.33
C ASN A 80 2.09 -1.77 -2.57
N ILE A 81 2.89 -1.79 -1.51
CA ILE A 81 4.35 -1.63 -1.56
C ILE A 81 4.97 -2.76 -0.75
N PHE A 82 5.95 -3.46 -1.32
CA PHE A 82 6.71 -4.53 -0.67
C PHE A 82 8.18 -4.13 -0.58
N VAL A 83 8.73 -4.08 0.63
CA VAL A 83 10.18 -3.94 0.82
C VAL A 83 10.82 -5.29 0.54
N THR A 84 11.58 -5.36 -0.55
CA THR A 84 12.27 -6.60 -0.96
C THR A 84 13.65 -6.68 -0.34
N GLN A 85 14.31 -5.54 -0.12
CA GLN A 85 15.62 -5.49 0.51
C GLN A 85 15.81 -4.16 1.25
N GLN A 86 16.53 -4.20 2.35
CA GLN A 86 17.03 -3.02 3.06
C GLN A 86 18.52 -3.21 3.30
N LEU A 87 19.30 -2.18 3.00
CA LEU A 87 20.74 -2.14 3.20
C LEU A 87 21.11 -0.88 3.98
N GLN A 88 21.71 -1.09 5.16
CA GLN A 88 22.29 0.00 5.93
C GLN A 88 23.65 0.37 5.35
N LEU A 89 23.81 1.63 4.95
CA LEU A 89 25.07 2.21 4.53
C LEU A 89 25.55 3.21 5.59
N PRO A 90 26.86 3.55 5.62
CA PRO A 90 27.38 4.58 6.52
C PRO A 90 26.68 5.94 6.33
N GLN A 91 26.25 6.23 5.10
CA GLN A 91 25.67 7.52 4.70
C GLN A 91 24.15 7.59 4.84
N GLY A 92 23.47 6.46 5.06
CA GLY A 92 22.01 6.39 5.00
C GLY A 92 21.49 4.97 4.81
N GLN A 93 20.19 4.86 4.60
CA GLN A 93 19.54 3.57 4.33
C GLN A 93 19.10 3.49 2.88
N LEU A 94 19.40 2.36 2.24
CA LEU A 94 18.95 2.02 0.90
C LEU A 94 17.87 0.94 0.98
N PHE A 95 16.81 1.10 0.19
CA PHE A 95 15.67 0.22 0.14
C PHE A 95 15.44 -0.21 -1.30
N ALA A 96 15.33 -1.52 -1.53
CA ALA A 96 14.74 -2.06 -2.74
C ALA A 96 13.27 -2.37 -2.45
N MET A 97 12.38 -1.88 -3.30
CA MET A 97 10.93 -2.02 -3.12
C MET A 97 10.26 -2.41 -4.43
N THR A 98 9.22 -3.24 -4.34
CA THR A 98 8.29 -3.49 -5.45
C THR A 98 6.95 -2.85 -5.12
N VAL A 99 6.47 -1.99 -6.01
CA VAL A 99 5.21 -1.27 -5.89
C VAL A 99 4.22 -1.88 -6.87
N GLN A 100 3.09 -2.34 -6.35
CA GLN A 100 1.95 -2.75 -7.15
C GLN A 100 1.06 -1.54 -7.39
N HIS A 101 0.78 -1.27 -8.65
CA HIS A 101 -0.17 -0.26 -9.09
C HIS A 101 -1.40 -0.92 -9.68
N LEU A 102 -2.41 -0.12 -10.05
CA LEU A 102 -3.61 -0.63 -10.72
C LEU A 102 -3.31 -1.35 -12.05
N LYS A 103 -2.34 -0.85 -12.84
CA LYS A 103 -2.06 -1.31 -14.22
C LYS A 103 -0.67 -1.93 -14.41
N GLY A 104 -0.03 -2.38 -13.34
CA GLY A 104 1.28 -3.01 -13.40
C GLY A 104 2.10 -2.80 -12.14
N GLN A 105 3.42 -2.91 -12.26
CA GLN A 105 4.34 -2.78 -11.14
C GLN A 105 5.48 -1.82 -11.46
N SER A 106 6.04 -1.21 -10.42
CA SER A 106 7.32 -0.52 -10.49
C SER A 106 8.28 -1.05 -9.42
N LYS A 107 9.54 -1.25 -9.80
CA LYS A 107 10.61 -1.68 -8.90
C LYS A 107 11.51 -0.49 -8.63
N TRP A 108 11.74 -0.20 -7.36
CA TRP A 108 12.45 0.98 -6.89
C TRP A 108 13.70 0.59 -6.11
N ILE A 109 14.78 1.33 -6.33
CA ILE A 109 15.87 1.46 -5.38
C ILE A 109 15.88 2.91 -4.90
N PHE A 110 15.82 3.09 -3.60
CA PHE A 110 15.53 4.37 -2.97
C PHE A 110 16.40 4.55 -1.73
N GLY A 111 17.05 5.70 -1.57
CA GLY A 111 18.02 5.97 -0.52
C GLY A 111 17.71 7.24 0.26
N ILE A 112 17.65 7.13 1.59
CA ILE A 112 17.49 8.26 2.51
C ILE A 112 18.80 8.47 3.26
N SER A 113 19.34 9.69 3.23
CA SER A 113 20.54 10.06 3.98
C SER A 113 20.25 10.30 5.45
N ASN A 114 21.15 9.82 6.31
CA ASN A 114 21.06 10.08 7.75
C ASN A 114 21.48 11.52 8.13
N PHE A 115 22.15 12.23 7.22
CA PHE A 115 22.66 13.59 7.47
C PHE A 115 21.64 14.66 7.09
N SER A 116 21.06 14.55 5.90
CA SER A 116 20.10 15.52 5.36
C SER A 116 18.65 15.14 5.65
N ASN A 117 18.40 13.87 6.02
CA ASN A 117 17.06 13.28 6.11
C ASN A 117 16.25 13.48 4.82
N ARG A 118 16.94 13.46 3.68
CA ARG A 118 16.38 13.62 2.34
C ARG A 118 16.61 12.38 1.50
N ILE A 119 15.83 12.28 0.46
CA ILE A 119 15.98 11.31 -0.61
C ILE A 119 17.19 11.74 -1.44
N GLU A 120 18.29 11.02 -1.33
CA GLU A 120 19.54 11.30 -2.06
C GLU A 120 19.68 10.40 -3.29
N TYR A 121 18.94 9.29 -3.32
CA TYR A 121 18.98 8.34 -4.42
C TYR A 121 17.58 7.80 -4.70
N ALA A 122 17.18 7.79 -5.97
CA ALA A 122 15.99 7.11 -6.44
C ALA A 122 16.20 6.65 -7.88
N ASN A 123 15.96 5.37 -8.12
CA ASN A 123 15.93 4.77 -9.45
C ASN A 123 14.78 3.77 -9.52
N PHE A 124 14.16 3.66 -10.69
CA PHE A 124 13.08 2.71 -10.87
C PHE A 124 12.99 2.15 -12.26
N ASN A 125 12.32 1.00 -12.34
CA ASN A 125 11.92 0.36 -13.58
C ASN A 125 10.44 0.03 -13.51
N VAL A 126 9.74 0.11 -14.63
CA VAL A 126 8.32 -0.23 -14.74
C VAL A 126 8.16 -1.56 -15.46
N SER A 127 7.14 -2.32 -15.09
CA SER A 127 6.71 -3.51 -15.80
C SER A 127 5.19 -3.46 -15.90
N GLN A 128 4.69 -3.31 -17.12
CA GLN A 128 3.25 -3.39 -17.36
C GLN A 128 2.84 -4.85 -17.32
N THR A 129 1.90 -5.18 -16.45
CA THR A 129 1.22 -6.48 -16.45
C THR A 129 -0.24 -6.14 -16.57
N ALA A 130 -0.97 -6.81 -17.47
CA ALA A 130 -2.41 -6.60 -17.62
C ALA A 130 -3.07 -6.63 -16.24
N ALA A 131 -3.85 -5.60 -15.91
CA ALA A 131 -4.51 -5.49 -14.62
C ALA A 131 -5.31 -6.78 -14.36
N PRO A 132 -5.26 -7.36 -13.14
CA PRO A 132 -6.20 -8.43 -12.78
C PRO A 132 -7.62 -7.93 -13.03
N PRO A 133 -8.53 -8.78 -13.55
CA PRO A 133 -9.91 -8.37 -13.76
C PRO A 133 -10.49 -7.83 -12.45
N PRO A 134 -11.31 -6.75 -12.49
CA PRO A 134 -11.94 -6.21 -11.29
C PRO A 134 -12.74 -7.30 -10.57
N LEU A 135 -12.66 -7.34 -9.24
CA LEU A 135 -13.51 -8.23 -8.46
C LEU A 135 -15.00 -7.95 -8.78
N PRO A 136 -15.86 -8.98 -8.88
CA PRO A 136 -17.30 -8.79 -9.03
C PRO A 136 -17.84 -7.88 -7.92
N ALA A 137 -18.75 -6.98 -8.27
CA ALA A 137 -19.42 -6.13 -7.29
C ALA A 137 -20.14 -7.00 -6.24
N PRO A 138 -20.15 -6.59 -4.96
CA PRO A 138 -20.89 -7.31 -3.92
C PRO A 138 -22.37 -7.40 -4.31
N PHE A 139 -22.93 -8.60 -4.19
CA PHE A 139 -24.33 -8.87 -4.49
C PHE A 139 -25.23 -7.95 -3.65
N PRO A 140 -26.28 -7.33 -4.24
CA PRO A 140 -27.19 -6.50 -3.47
C PRO A 140 -27.80 -7.31 -2.33
N SER A 141 -27.76 -6.76 -1.12
CA SER A 141 -28.38 -7.37 0.06
C SER A 141 -29.88 -7.58 -0.23
N PRO A 142 -30.44 -8.78 0.02
CA PRO A 142 -31.86 -9.03 -0.21
C PRO A 142 -32.70 -8.08 0.64
N THR A 143 -33.63 -7.39 -0.01
CA THR A 143 -34.63 -6.53 0.63
C THR A 143 -35.39 -7.33 1.69
N PRO A 144 -35.59 -6.82 2.91
CA PRO A 144 -36.37 -7.53 3.93
C PRO A 144 -37.79 -7.82 3.43
N ILE A 145 -38.20 -9.09 3.44
CA ILE A 145 -39.58 -9.50 3.22
C ILE A 145 -40.44 -8.95 4.37
N PRO A 146 -41.56 -8.26 4.10
CA PRO A 146 -42.52 -7.88 5.13
C PRO A 146 -43.05 -9.13 5.85
N ALA A 147 -43.13 -9.06 7.18
CA ALA A 147 -43.60 -10.16 8.02
C ALA A 147 -45.04 -10.59 7.64
N PRO A 148 -45.33 -11.90 7.56
CA PRO A 148 -46.70 -12.39 7.41
C PRO A 148 -47.57 -11.98 8.60
N GLY A 149 -48.75 -11.42 8.33
CA GLY A 149 -49.74 -11.08 9.35
C GLY A 149 -50.27 -12.32 10.10
N PRO A 150 -50.91 -12.14 11.27
CA PRO A 150 -51.34 -13.23 12.14
C PRO A 150 -52.39 -14.12 11.45
N GLY A 151 -52.10 -15.41 11.42
CA GLY A 151 -52.88 -16.42 10.74
C GLY A 151 -54.22 -16.74 11.41
N THR A 152 -55.17 -17.13 10.55
CA THR A 152 -56.33 -17.94 10.91
C THR A 152 -56.19 -19.29 10.22
N SER A 153 -55.76 -20.30 10.99
CA SER A 153 -55.98 -21.74 10.73
C SER A 153 -57.44 -22.06 11.17
N PRO A 154 -58.12 -23.17 10.80
CA PRO A 154 -57.57 -24.48 10.38
C PRO A 154 -58.35 -25.27 9.30
N GLY A 155 -57.69 -26.22 8.63
CA GLY A 155 -58.34 -27.26 7.81
C GLY A 155 -57.30 -28.07 7.02
N SER A 156 -56.76 -29.14 7.60
CA SER A 156 -57.17 -30.54 7.38
C SER A 156 -56.81 -31.11 6.00
N SER A 157 -55.82 -32.01 6.05
CA SER A 157 -55.70 -33.27 5.30
C SER A 157 -55.56 -33.31 3.76
N THR A 158 -54.67 -34.23 3.37
CA THR A 158 -54.51 -35.00 2.12
C THR A 158 -53.76 -34.39 0.92
N PRO A 159 -52.74 -35.11 0.38
CA PRO A 159 -52.12 -34.80 -0.90
C PRO A 159 -52.90 -35.44 -2.06
N PRO A 160 -53.07 -34.72 -3.18
CA PRO A 160 -52.92 -35.34 -4.50
C PRO A 160 -52.15 -34.41 -5.46
N SER A 161 -51.15 -34.95 -6.15
CA SER A 161 -51.26 -35.43 -7.53
C SER A 161 -51.11 -34.32 -8.56
N SER A 162 -50.02 -34.46 -9.31
CA SER A 162 -49.68 -33.81 -10.57
C SER A 162 -50.87 -33.62 -11.50
N THR A 163 -51.25 -32.37 -11.78
CA THR A 163 -51.72 -31.91 -13.09
C THR A 163 -51.55 -30.39 -13.13
N GLU A 164 -50.42 -29.92 -13.66
CA GLU A 164 -50.25 -28.49 -13.92
C GLU A 164 -51.06 -28.10 -15.18
N PRO A 165 -51.83 -27.00 -15.18
CA PRO A 165 -52.60 -26.58 -16.34
C PRO A 165 -51.66 -26.16 -17.47
N LYS A 166 -51.85 -26.70 -18.68
CA LYS A 166 -51.10 -26.36 -19.90
C LYS A 166 -51.19 -24.88 -20.32
N ASP A 167 -52.01 -24.09 -19.65
CA ASP A 167 -52.23 -22.67 -19.92
C ASP A 167 -51.54 -21.74 -18.91
N SER A 168 -50.67 -22.26 -18.03
CA SER A 168 -49.89 -21.40 -17.15
C SER A 168 -48.98 -20.46 -17.97
N GLU A 169 -48.87 -19.21 -17.54
CA GLU A 169 -48.05 -18.18 -18.20
C GLU A 169 -46.56 -18.60 -18.30
N ALA A 170 -46.15 -19.52 -17.40
CA ALA A 170 -44.87 -20.19 -17.42
C ALA A 170 -44.69 -21.11 -18.66
N CYS A 171 -45.70 -21.88 -19.05
CA CYS A 171 -45.65 -22.75 -20.23
C CYS A 171 -45.56 -21.96 -21.55
N LYS A 172 -46.13 -20.75 -21.61
CA LYS A 172 -45.97 -19.87 -22.78
C LYS A 172 -44.54 -19.38 -22.96
N LYS A 173 -43.79 -19.23 -21.86
CA LYS A 173 -42.43 -18.71 -21.87
C LYS A 173 -41.39 -19.81 -22.05
N PHE A 174 -41.69 -21.03 -21.61
CA PHE A 174 -40.80 -22.19 -21.69
C PHE A 174 -41.54 -23.46 -22.12
N PRO A 175 -41.85 -23.61 -23.43
CA PRO A 175 -42.70 -24.71 -23.93
C PRO A 175 -42.13 -26.11 -23.73
N ASN A 176 -40.81 -26.22 -23.51
CA ASN A 176 -40.12 -27.51 -23.37
C ASN A 176 -40.12 -28.05 -21.92
N LEU A 177 -40.69 -27.30 -20.98
CA LEU A 177 -40.75 -27.64 -19.55
C LEU A 177 -42.18 -27.92 -19.07
N CYS A 178 -43.11 -27.94 -20.02
CA CYS A 178 -44.47 -28.46 -19.94
C CYS A 178 -44.60 -29.59 -20.98
#